data_AF-A0A8J2T3Z6-F1
#
_entry.id   AF-A0A8J2T3Z6-F1
#
_cell.length_a   1.000
_cell.length_b   1.000
_cell.length_c   1.000
_cell.angle_alpha   90.00
_cell.angle_beta   90.00
_cell.angle_gamma   90.00
#
_symmetry.space_group_name_H-M   'P 1'
#
loop_
_entity.id
_entity.type
_entity.pdbx_description
1 polymer ?
#
loop_
_entity_poly.entity_id
_entity_poly.type
_entity_poly.pdbx_seq_one_letter_code
_entity_poly.pdbx_strand_id
1 'polypeptide(L)'
;MSSSDIFDVLNIQQKSKSHGSSASPPPLSVPPTASKAPKPQVTGMQRELYNLLGENQPPIAIQPASKFKDKLTALSKPSPWTFAEFKANDAVRLHHWVKGSKELVSEETQESPYAKFNVHLRIPSFDKESYESFMSNDKSSNDSVKQEDSGSPDIVENGDWSYEEVEYLFQLCRKYDLRWFVIQDRYKYDKSRTLEELKERFYKVCQRFFLAKNPNDPLLPSLNFPKEKEIERKKYLQRLLSRSAAEIAEEEALIVESRKFEMAAKKTLNERESLLRLLDSPNSDQSVSQYLTSQGMSQLYGSLFSDKSRKRKHESNVPENPWMRQQQLFALQRQQLQQMHDRKQETQETGQLKKTKKQKQEMQTAIKRKAESVYAEHLLQNFNAEERRSLGVMAHGEKLPPGVYLRSTKISAFKPALQNKVATALQELGLSVRPAMPTYDVVQRHEELLKRIVILVTLKKHLDKLEAEKAITK
;
A
#
# COMPACT_ATOMS: atom_id res chain seq x y z
N MET A 1 0.48 0.00 10.63
CA MET A 1 -0.93 0.13 10.28
C MET A 1 -1.39 -1.17 9.65
N SER A 2 -2.21 -1.91 10.37
CA SER A 2 -2.91 -3.11 9.90
C SER A 2 -4.08 -2.73 8.99
N SER A 3 -4.58 -3.68 8.21
CA SER A 3 -5.81 -3.51 7.42
C SER A 3 -7.03 -3.23 8.31
N SER A 4 -7.06 -3.77 9.53
CA SER A 4 -8.09 -3.47 10.53
C SER A 4 -8.12 -2.00 10.91
N ASP A 5 -6.95 -1.39 11.11
CA ASP A 5 -6.82 0.01 11.50
C ASP A 5 -7.40 0.94 10.43
N ILE A 6 -7.28 0.57 9.16
CA ILE A 6 -7.81 1.32 8.03
C ILE A 6 -9.35 1.29 8.03
N PHE A 7 -9.96 0.14 8.33
CA PHE A 7 -11.41 0.01 8.44
C PHE A 7 -11.97 0.79 9.63
N ASP A 8 -11.28 0.75 10.77
CA ASP A 8 -11.66 1.53 11.96
C ASP A 8 -11.53 3.03 11.71
N VAL A 9 -10.44 3.47 11.09
CA VAL A 9 -10.26 4.88 10.67
C VAL A 9 -11.37 5.30 9.71
N LEU A 10 -11.75 4.45 8.75
CA LEU A 10 -12.80 4.75 7.78
C LEU A 10 -14.22 4.55 8.33
N ASN A 11 -14.37 4.07 9.57
CA ASN A 11 -15.62 3.62 10.17
C ASN A 11 -16.42 2.70 9.24
N ILE A 12 -15.71 1.90 8.45
CA ILE A 12 -16.29 0.92 7.55
C ILE A 12 -16.41 -0.35 8.36
N GLN A 13 -17.65 -0.76 8.65
CA GLN A 13 -17.91 -2.03 9.31
C GLN A 13 -17.31 -3.15 8.46
N GLN A 14 -16.38 -3.90 9.05
CA GLN A 14 -15.89 -5.12 8.44
C GLN A 14 -17.07 -6.07 8.30
N LYS A 15 -17.41 -6.42 7.06
CA LYS A 15 -18.45 -7.40 6.76
C LYS A 15 -17.91 -8.80 7.04
N SER A 16 -17.58 -9.08 8.30
CA SER A 16 -17.03 -10.36 8.74
C SER A 16 -17.81 -10.90 9.94
N LYS A 17 -18.59 -11.94 9.68
CA LYS A 17 -18.92 -13.07 10.57
C LYS A 17 -18.97 -12.73 12.07
N SER A 18 -20.03 -12.05 12.50
CA SER A 18 -20.48 -12.10 13.89
C SER A 18 -21.89 -12.70 13.92
N HIS A 19 -21.99 -13.94 14.41
CA HIS A 19 -23.26 -14.48 14.90
C HIS A 19 -23.67 -13.65 16.11
N GLY A 20 -24.76 -12.89 15.99
CA GLY A 20 -25.34 -12.09 17.06
C GLY A 20 -26.70 -11.58 16.61
N SER A 21 -27.72 -12.00 17.34
CA SER A 21 -29.16 -11.81 17.15
C SER A 21 -29.63 -10.39 16.79
N SER A 22 -30.26 -10.26 15.62
CA SER A 22 -31.36 -9.33 15.40
C SER A 22 -32.31 -9.89 14.34
N ALA A 23 -33.56 -10.16 14.72
CA ALA A 23 -34.59 -10.71 13.87
C ALA A 23 -35.06 -9.68 12.83
N SER A 24 -34.83 -9.98 11.55
CA SER A 24 -35.56 -9.43 10.39
C SER A 24 -35.32 -10.37 9.20
N PRO A 25 -36.32 -10.63 8.34
CA PRO A 25 -36.25 -11.68 7.34
C PRO A 25 -35.30 -11.28 6.20
N PRO A 26 -34.48 -12.20 5.67
CA PRO A 26 -33.62 -11.91 4.53
C PRO A 26 -34.44 -11.88 3.22
N PRO A 27 -34.07 -11.04 2.24
CA PRO A 27 -34.64 -11.12 0.90
C PRO A 27 -34.14 -12.40 0.21
N LEU A 28 -35.00 -12.98 -0.63
CA LEU A 28 -34.75 -14.20 -1.39
C LEU A 28 -33.55 -14.04 -2.34
N SER A 29 -32.37 -14.51 -1.91
CA SER A 29 -31.23 -14.74 -2.80
C SER A 29 -31.11 -16.22 -3.11
N VAL A 30 -31.18 -16.54 -4.40
CA VAL A 30 -30.96 -17.85 -5.02
C VAL A 30 -29.69 -18.52 -4.46
N PRO A 31 -29.70 -19.84 -4.13
CA PRO A 31 -28.55 -20.50 -3.53
C PRO A 31 -27.36 -20.54 -4.51
N PRO A 32 -26.12 -20.36 -4.04
CA PRO A 32 -24.94 -20.51 -4.87
C PRO A 32 -24.74 -22.00 -5.15
N THR A 33 -24.74 -22.37 -6.43
CA THR A 33 -24.32 -23.68 -6.89
C THR A 33 -22.87 -23.93 -6.48
N ALA A 34 -22.67 -24.91 -5.60
CA ALA A 34 -21.36 -25.38 -5.19
C ALA A 34 -20.63 -26.02 -6.39
N SER A 35 -19.81 -25.23 -7.10
CA SER A 35 -18.80 -25.78 -8.00
C SER A 35 -17.61 -26.27 -7.17
N LYS A 36 -17.56 -27.58 -6.91
CA LYS A 36 -16.34 -28.26 -6.46
C LYS A 36 -15.35 -28.30 -7.63
N ALA A 37 -14.66 -27.19 -7.88
CA ALA A 37 -13.47 -27.18 -8.71
C ALA A 37 -12.26 -26.82 -7.82
N PRO A 38 -11.20 -27.65 -7.77
CA PRO A 38 -9.99 -27.31 -7.02
C PRO A 38 -9.33 -26.09 -7.66
N LYS A 39 -9.10 -25.03 -6.86
CA LYS A 39 -8.36 -23.83 -7.31
C LYS A 39 -6.96 -24.27 -7.78
N PRO A 40 -6.50 -23.87 -8.97
CA PRO A 40 -5.20 -24.27 -9.49
C PRO A 40 -4.09 -23.72 -8.59
N GLN A 41 -3.16 -24.59 -8.17
CA GLN A 41 -2.00 -24.18 -7.41
C GLN A 41 -1.11 -23.28 -8.27
N VAL A 42 -0.76 -22.10 -7.77
CA VAL A 42 0.24 -21.24 -8.40
C VAL A 42 1.60 -21.90 -8.23
N THR A 43 2.16 -22.42 -9.31
CA THR A 43 3.47 -23.07 -9.30
C THR A 43 4.56 -22.05 -8.95
N GLY A 44 5.32 -22.32 -7.88
CA GLY A 44 6.46 -21.49 -7.46
C GLY A 44 6.33 -20.80 -6.09
N MET A 45 5.19 -20.91 -5.39
CA MET A 45 5.02 -20.33 -4.05
C MET A 45 4.65 -21.40 -3.00
N GLN A 46 5.26 -21.34 -1.81
CA GLN A 46 4.96 -22.27 -0.71
C GLN A 46 3.52 -22.09 -0.20
N ARG A 47 2.87 -23.20 0.14
CA ARG A 47 1.46 -23.27 0.57
C ARG A 47 1.14 -22.38 1.77
N GLU A 48 2.06 -22.28 2.72
CA GLU A 48 1.98 -21.43 3.90
C GLU A 48 1.93 -19.93 3.52
N LEU A 49 2.76 -19.55 2.55
CA LEU A 49 2.91 -18.18 2.05
C LEU A 49 1.71 -17.76 1.19
N TYR A 50 1.16 -18.71 0.43
CA TYR A 50 -0.09 -18.52 -0.33
C TYR A 50 -1.30 -18.35 0.60
N ASN A 51 -1.36 -19.10 1.70
CA ASN A 51 -2.42 -18.96 2.70
C ASN A 51 -2.33 -17.65 3.50
N LEU A 52 -1.15 -17.05 3.62
CA LEU A 52 -0.96 -15.71 4.20
C LEU A 52 -1.45 -14.58 3.27
N LEU A 53 -1.67 -14.84 1.97
CA LEU A 53 -2.03 -13.80 0.99
C LEU A 53 -3.50 -13.34 1.10
N GLY A 54 -4.32 -14.02 1.90
CA GLY A 54 -5.71 -13.63 2.22
C GLY A 54 -6.70 -13.77 1.06
N GLU A 55 -8.00 -13.84 1.40
CA GLU A 55 -9.11 -14.02 0.42
C GLU A 55 -9.48 -12.73 -0.34
N ASN A 56 -8.81 -11.60 -0.08
CA ASN A 56 -9.19 -10.27 -0.54
C ASN A 56 -8.27 -9.66 -1.61
N GLN A 57 -7.58 -10.48 -2.42
CA GLN A 57 -7.04 -9.94 -3.66
C GLN A 57 -8.15 -9.92 -4.72
N PRO A 58 -8.42 -8.76 -5.36
CA PRO A 58 -9.24 -8.76 -6.57
C PRO A 58 -8.59 -9.77 -7.52
N PRO A 59 -9.37 -10.63 -8.21
CA PRO A 59 -8.80 -11.59 -9.13
C PRO A 59 -8.04 -10.81 -10.20
N ILE A 60 -6.72 -10.73 -10.05
CA ILE A 60 -5.85 -10.30 -11.12
C ILE A 60 -6.02 -11.41 -12.13
N ALA A 61 -6.85 -11.15 -13.14
CA ALA A 61 -6.89 -11.95 -14.34
C ALA A 61 -5.50 -11.81 -14.96
N ILE A 62 -4.57 -12.67 -14.51
CA ILE A 62 -3.36 -12.98 -15.25
C ILE A 62 -3.91 -13.70 -16.47
N GLN A 63 -4.30 -12.93 -17.49
CA GLN A 63 -4.48 -13.52 -18.80
C GLN A 63 -3.16 -14.22 -19.09
N PRO A 64 -3.17 -15.52 -19.41
CA PRO A 64 -1.95 -16.23 -19.77
C PRO A 64 -1.49 -15.65 -21.10
N ALA A 65 -0.80 -14.51 -21.06
CA ALA A 65 -0.10 -13.95 -22.19
C ALA A 65 1.20 -14.74 -22.39
N SER A 66 1.09 -16.06 -22.53
CA SER A 66 2.08 -16.85 -23.22
C SER A 66 1.87 -16.63 -24.72
N LYS A 67 2.14 -15.40 -25.18
CA LYS A 67 2.29 -15.08 -26.60
C LYS A 67 3.63 -15.58 -27.16
N PHE A 68 4.30 -16.49 -26.45
CA PHE A 68 5.60 -17.04 -26.81
C PHE A 68 5.53 -17.96 -28.05
N LYS A 69 4.32 -18.32 -28.49
CA LYS A 69 4.08 -19.12 -29.71
C LYS A 69 3.08 -18.48 -30.69
N ASP A 70 2.77 -17.19 -30.54
CA ASP A 70 2.09 -16.49 -31.62
C ASP A 70 3.05 -16.45 -32.81
N LYS A 71 2.70 -17.18 -33.89
CA LYS A 71 3.46 -17.15 -35.15
C LYS A 71 3.67 -15.68 -35.52
N LEU A 72 4.91 -15.29 -35.82
CA LEU A 72 5.21 -13.94 -36.30
C LEU A 72 4.18 -13.59 -37.38
N THR A 73 3.38 -12.55 -37.14
CA THR A 73 2.46 -11.96 -38.11
C THR A 73 3.25 -11.23 -39.18
N ALA A 74 4.18 -11.90 -39.84
CA ALA A 74 4.98 -11.39 -40.94
C ALA A 74 4.15 -11.17 -42.22
N LEU A 75 2.94 -11.75 -42.28
CA LEU A 75 2.02 -11.66 -43.42
C LEU A 75 0.84 -10.69 -43.20
N SER A 76 0.72 -10.04 -42.04
CA SER A 76 -0.31 -9.01 -41.86
C SER A 76 0.15 -7.74 -42.57
N LYS A 77 -0.67 -7.22 -43.48
CA LYS A 77 -0.40 -5.91 -44.11
C LYS A 77 -0.15 -4.88 -43.00
N PRO A 78 0.93 -4.07 -43.09
CA PRO A 78 1.19 -3.04 -42.11
C PRO A 78 0.00 -2.08 -42.06
N SER A 79 -0.57 -1.90 -40.87
CA SER A 79 -1.66 -0.96 -40.71
C SER A 79 -1.13 0.46 -40.92
N PRO A 80 -1.75 1.27 -41.78
CA PRO A 80 -1.36 2.66 -41.93
C PRO A 80 -1.57 3.41 -40.61
N TRP A 81 -0.66 4.34 -40.34
CA TRP A 81 -0.74 5.28 -39.24
C TRP A 81 -0.92 6.67 -39.83
N THR A 82 -1.87 7.42 -39.30
CA THR A 82 -2.16 8.78 -39.73
C THR A 82 -1.93 9.75 -38.59
N PHE A 83 -1.37 10.89 -38.93
CA PHE A 83 -1.21 11.99 -38.01
C PHE A 83 -2.52 12.78 -38.01
N ALA A 84 -3.35 12.52 -36.99
CA ALA A 84 -4.71 13.04 -36.90
C ALA A 84 -4.77 14.20 -35.90
N GLU A 85 -5.61 15.18 -36.20
CA GLU A 85 -5.92 16.29 -35.30
C GLU A 85 -6.93 15.86 -34.24
N PHE A 86 -6.68 16.23 -32.99
CA PHE A 86 -7.64 16.08 -31.92
C PHE A 86 -7.70 17.35 -31.06
N LYS A 87 -8.87 17.60 -30.51
CA LYS A 87 -9.11 18.72 -29.60
C LYS A 87 -8.86 18.25 -28.17
N ALA A 88 -7.80 18.75 -27.54
CA ALA A 88 -7.47 18.42 -26.15
C ALA A 88 -8.30 19.27 -25.16
N ASN A 89 -8.45 20.56 -25.47
CA ASN A 89 -9.27 21.54 -24.76
C ASN A 89 -9.86 22.53 -25.78
N ASP A 90 -10.81 23.36 -25.36
CA ASP A 90 -11.42 24.40 -26.22
C ASP A 90 -10.40 25.33 -26.90
N ALA A 91 -9.27 25.57 -26.25
CA ALA A 91 -8.22 26.45 -26.75
C ALA A 91 -7.11 25.75 -27.54
N VAL A 92 -6.95 24.42 -27.43
CA VAL A 92 -5.75 23.72 -27.94
C VAL A 92 -6.13 22.54 -28.83
N ARG A 93 -5.70 22.63 -30.10
CA ARG A 93 -5.70 21.53 -31.07
C ARG A 93 -4.30 20.92 -31.11
N LEU A 94 -4.22 19.63 -30.88
CA LEU A 94 -2.98 18.84 -30.92
C LEU A 94 -3.13 17.73 -31.95
N HIS A 95 -2.02 17.07 -32.26
CA HIS A 95 -2.00 15.95 -33.19
C HIS A 95 -1.52 14.68 -32.51
N HIS A 96 -2.07 13.54 -32.88
CA HIS A 96 -1.56 12.23 -32.43
C HIS A 96 -1.59 11.20 -33.56
N TRP A 97 -0.81 10.13 -33.42
CA TRP A 97 -0.78 9.03 -34.38
C TRP A 97 -1.93 8.05 -34.12
N VAL A 98 -2.88 7.96 -35.06
CA VAL A 98 -3.99 6.99 -35.03
C VAL A 98 -3.71 5.87 -36.01
N LYS A 99 -4.09 4.65 -35.64
CA LYS A 99 -4.06 3.49 -36.53
C LYS A 99 -5.28 3.54 -37.47
N GLY A 100 -5.08 3.84 -38.76
CA GLY A 100 -6.13 4.01 -39.76
C GLY A 100 -5.63 4.65 -41.06
N SER A 101 -6.40 4.57 -42.15
CA SER A 101 -6.09 5.30 -43.39
C SER A 101 -6.49 6.77 -43.27
N LYS A 102 -5.83 7.66 -44.03
CA LYS A 102 -5.98 9.12 -43.90
C LYS A 102 -7.44 9.55 -44.09
N GLU A 103 -8.12 8.94 -45.04
CA GLU A 103 -9.51 9.23 -45.43
C GLU A 103 -10.52 8.90 -44.32
N LEU A 104 -10.37 7.75 -43.64
CA LEU A 104 -11.27 7.33 -42.56
C LEU A 104 -11.11 8.15 -41.27
N VAL A 105 -9.92 8.71 -41.04
CA VAL A 105 -9.62 9.47 -39.82
C VAL A 105 -9.83 10.98 -40.01
N SER A 106 -9.88 11.47 -41.26
CA SER A 106 -10.10 12.89 -41.57
C SER A 106 -11.56 13.34 -41.52
N GLU A 107 -12.54 12.44 -41.72
CA GLU A 107 -13.97 12.81 -41.74
C GLU A 107 -14.56 13.06 -40.36
N GLU A 108 -14.04 12.43 -39.31
CA GLU A 108 -14.52 12.59 -37.94
C GLU A 108 -13.37 13.08 -37.05
N THR A 109 -13.49 14.30 -36.51
CA THR A 109 -12.63 14.72 -35.39
C THR A 109 -12.97 13.84 -34.19
N GLN A 110 -12.28 12.71 -34.05
CA GLN A 110 -12.53 11.76 -32.99
C GLN A 110 -12.28 12.45 -31.64
N GLU A 111 -13.33 12.54 -30.81
CA GLU A 111 -13.16 12.95 -29.43
C GLU A 111 -12.17 12.00 -28.75
N SER A 112 -11.24 12.58 -28.00
CA SER A 112 -10.25 11.79 -27.27
C SER A 112 -10.96 10.71 -26.45
N PRO A 113 -10.53 9.43 -26.51
CA PRO A 113 -11.05 8.38 -25.64
C PRO A 113 -10.94 8.74 -24.16
N TYR A 114 -10.04 9.67 -23.82
CA TYR A 114 -9.80 10.17 -22.48
C TYR A 114 -10.72 11.32 -22.06
N ALA A 115 -11.48 11.93 -22.98
CA ALA A 115 -12.43 13.00 -22.66
C ALA A 115 -13.47 12.55 -21.63
N LYS A 116 -13.81 11.25 -21.63
CA LYS A 116 -14.69 10.57 -20.67
C LYS A 116 -14.22 10.71 -19.22
N PHE A 117 -12.92 10.88 -18.99
CA PHE A 117 -12.34 11.03 -17.66
C PHE A 117 -12.25 12.49 -17.20
N ASN A 118 -12.54 13.46 -18.07
CA ASN A 118 -12.53 14.87 -17.71
C ASN A 118 -13.88 15.27 -17.07
N VAL A 119 -14.12 14.76 -15.86
CA VAL A 119 -15.34 15.03 -15.10
C VAL A 119 -15.17 16.30 -14.27
N HIS A 120 -15.85 17.38 -14.66
CA HIS A 120 -15.89 18.62 -13.89
C HIS A 120 -17.00 18.60 -12.84
N LEU A 121 -16.65 19.03 -11.62
CA LEU A 121 -17.60 19.14 -10.51
C LEU A 121 -18.51 20.35 -10.73
N ARG A 122 -19.84 20.12 -10.71
CA ARG A 122 -20.83 21.21 -10.79
C ARG A 122 -21.07 21.80 -9.41
N ILE A 123 -20.30 22.84 -9.08
CA ILE A 123 -20.44 23.57 -7.82
C ILE A 123 -21.54 24.64 -7.96
N PRO A 124 -22.55 24.67 -7.06
CA PRO A 124 -23.61 25.69 -7.09
C PRO A 124 -23.10 27.14 -7.07
N SER A 125 -23.82 28.03 -7.75
CA SER A 125 -23.74 29.50 -7.60
C SER A 125 -25.01 30.01 -6.96
N PHE A 126 -24.88 31.00 -6.09
CA PHE A 126 -26.01 31.65 -5.44
C PHE A 126 -25.68 33.12 -5.25
N ASP A 127 -26.73 33.95 -5.26
CA ASP A 127 -26.64 35.37 -4.98
C ASP A 127 -26.79 35.63 -3.47
N LYS A 128 -26.42 36.83 -3.02
CA LYS A 128 -26.46 37.22 -1.60
C LYS A 128 -27.85 37.06 -0.97
N GLU A 129 -28.90 37.45 -1.68
CA GLU A 129 -30.29 37.34 -1.21
C GLU A 129 -30.74 35.88 -1.07
N SER A 130 -30.36 35.04 -2.05
CA SER A 130 -30.64 33.60 -2.00
C SER A 130 -29.92 32.96 -0.82
N TYR A 131 -28.66 33.35 -0.60
CA TYR A 131 -27.83 32.89 0.52
C TYR A 131 -28.45 33.19 1.88
N GLU A 132 -28.86 34.42 2.10
CA GLU A 132 -29.46 34.85 3.36
C GLU A 132 -30.77 34.09 3.63
N SER A 133 -31.60 33.87 2.60
CA SER A 133 -32.87 33.16 2.70
C SER A 133 -32.73 31.69 3.15
N PHE A 134 -31.85 30.91 2.53
CA PHE A 134 -31.70 29.50 2.91
C PHE A 134 -30.90 29.31 4.21
N MET A 135 -30.06 30.28 4.59
CA MET A 135 -29.34 30.27 5.86
C MET A 135 -30.23 30.72 7.03
N SER A 136 -31.19 31.62 6.82
CA SER A 136 -32.10 32.11 7.87
C SER A 136 -33.18 31.10 8.25
N ASN A 137 -33.64 30.26 7.31
CA ASN A 137 -34.66 29.23 7.56
C ASN A 137 -34.24 28.17 8.60
N ASP A 138 -32.96 28.11 8.98
CA ASP A 138 -32.46 27.24 10.04
C ASP A 138 -32.84 27.71 11.45
N LYS A 139 -33.08 29.02 11.62
CA LYS A 139 -33.42 29.59 12.94
C LYS A 139 -34.83 29.21 13.41
N SER A 140 -35.75 28.86 12.51
CA SER A 140 -37.12 28.53 12.87
C SER A 140 -37.35 27.04 13.19
N SER A 141 -36.39 26.15 12.92
CA SER A 141 -36.57 24.70 13.13
C SER A 141 -35.93 24.15 14.41
N ASN A 142 -35.20 24.96 15.19
CA ASN A 142 -34.44 24.49 16.36
C ASN A 142 -34.96 25.01 17.72
N ASP A 143 -36.13 25.66 17.77
CA ASP A 143 -36.67 26.28 19.01
C ASP A 143 -37.82 25.48 19.64
N SER A 144 -37.52 24.27 20.13
CA SER A 144 -38.43 23.57 21.08
C SER A 144 -37.72 22.54 21.97
N VAL A 145 -36.57 22.90 22.55
CA VAL A 145 -36.11 22.27 23.81
C VAL A 145 -35.55 23.37 24.71
N LYS A 146 -36.40 23.90 25.59
CA LYS A 146 -35.96 24.68 26.74
C LYS A 146 -35.27 23.74 27.73
N GLN A 147 -34.01 23.99 28.03
CA GLN A 147 -33.40 23.54 29.28
C GLN A 147 -32.71 24.75 29.90
N GLU A 148 -33.23 25.15 31.05
CA GLU A 148 -32.78 26.30 31.81
C GLU A 148 -31.49 25.98 32.59
N ASP A 149 -30.67 27.01 32.75
CA ASP A 149 -29.76 27.28 33.87
C ASP A 149 -28.41 26.54 33.96
N SER A 150 -27.34 27.23 33.58
CA SER A 150 -26.24 27.61 34.50
C SER A 150 -25.10 28.30 33.73
N GLY A 151 -24.63 29.43 34.26
CA GLY A 151 -23.77 30.38 33.58
C GLY A 151 -22.38 29.87 33.17
N SER A 152 -22.01 30.17 31.93
CA SER A 152 -20.63 30.35 31.46
C SER A 152 -20.68 31.20 30.18
N PRO A 153 -19.99 32.36 30.11
CA PRO A 153 -19.95 33.16 28.90
C PRO A 153 -18.82 32.61 28.02
N ASP A 154 -19.14 31.89 26.94
CA ASP A 154 -18.32 31.77 25.71
C ASP A 154 -18.69 30.52 24.90
N ILE A 155 -19.87 30.50 24.26
CA ILE A 155 -20.03 29.79 22.97
C ILE A 155 -21.03 30.59 22.13
N VAL A 156 -20.52 31.54 21.34
CA VAL A 156 -21.32 32.22 20.31
C VAL A 156 -21.51 31.25 19.15
N GLU A 157 -22.63 30.53 19.17
CA GLU A 157 -23.11 29.74 18.06
C GLU A 157 -23.69 30.66 16.96
N ASN A 158 -23.05 30.64 15.79
CA ASN A 158 -23.25 31.47 14.59
C ASN A 158 -22.48 32.79 14.55
N GLY A 159 -21.72 32.99 13.46
CA GLY A 159 -21.53 34.35 12.95
C GLY A 159 -20.17 34.71 12.40
N ASP A 160 -19.24 33.77 12.31
CA ASP A 160 -17.85 34.12 12.00
C ASP A 160 -17.53 34.17 10.49
N TRP A 161 -18.50 33.83 9.65
CA TRP A 161 -18.37 33.71 8.19
C TRP A 161 -19.19 34.80 7.51
N SER A 162 -18.50 35.69 6.79
CA SER A 162 -19.18 36.65 5.90
C SER A 162 -19.64 35.96 4.61
N TYR A 163 -20.62 36.56 3.93
CA TYR A 163 -21.02 36.10 2.59
C TYR A 163 -19.83 36.16 1.61
N GLU A 164 -19.04 37.23 1.69
CA GLU A 164 -17.85 37.44 0.84
C GLU A 164 -16.80 36.34 1.06
N GLU A 165 -16.59 35.91 2.31
CA GLU A 165 -15.69 34.81 2.66
C GLU A 165 -16.19 33.48 2.06
N VAL A 166 -17.50 33.22 2.14
CA VAL A 166 -18.10 32.01 1.58
C VAL A 166 -18.08 32.03 0.05
N GLU A 167 -18.36 33.16 -0.58
CA GLU A 167 -18.26 33.30 -2.03
C GLU A 167 -16.82 33.07 -2.50
N TYR A 168 -15.85 33.65 -1.81
CA TYR A 168 -14.43 33.43 -2.08
C TYR A 168 -14.05 31.94 -1.96
N LEU A 169 -14.52 31.25 -0.91
CA LEU A 169 -14.32 29.80 -0.76
C LEU A 169 -14.91 29.03 -1.96
N PHE A 170 -16.13 29.35 -2.40
CA PHE A 170 -16.75 28.70 -3.56
C PHE A 170 -16.01 28.99 -4.87
N GLN A 171 -15.47 30.19 -5.05
CA GLN A 171 -14.61 30.52 -6.19
C GLN A 171 -13.31 29.69 -6.18
N LEU A 172 -12.67 29.53 -5.02
CA LEU A 172 -11.49 28.66 -4.88
C LEU A 172 -11.84 27.19 -5.17
N CYS A 173 -12.98 26.72 -4.67
CA CYS A 173 -13.49 25.37 -4.94
C CYS A 173 -13.65 25.11 -6.45
N ARG A 174 -14.11 26.11 -7.22
CA ARG A 174 -14.21 26.03 -8.70
C ARG A 174 -12.87 26.08 -9.40
N LYS A 175 -11.95 26.93 -8.95
CA LYS A 175 -10.62 27.06 -9.56
C LYS A 175 -9.74 25.82 -9.35
N TYR A 176 -9.93 25.11 -8.24
CA TYR A 176 -9.09 23.98 -7.83
C TYR A 176 -9.82 22.63 -7.76
N ASP A 177 -11.02 22.50 -8.35
CA ASP A 177 -11.80 21.25 -8.41
C ASP A 177 -11.94 20.52 -7.05
N LEU A 178 -12.29 21.25 -5.98
CA LEU A 178 -12.39 20.73 -4.60
C LEU A 178 -11.13 20.04 -4.05
N ARG A 179 -9.95 20.37 -4.56
CA ARG A 179 -8.67 19.92 -3.97
C ARG A 179 -8.39 20.67 -2.66
N TRP A 180 -8.97 20.18 -1.57
CA TRP A 180 -8.96 20.80 -0.24
C TRP A 180 -7.58 21.24 0.25
N PHE A 181 -6.53 20.46 0.02
CA PHE A 181 -5.17 20.82 0.42
C PHE A 181 -4.62 22.04 -0.33
N VAL A 182 -4.92 22.14 -1.64
CA VAL A 182 -4.54 23.31 -2.45
C VAL A 182 -5.39 24.52 -2.06
N ILE A 183 -6.68 24.30 -1.81
CA ILE A 183 -7.59 25.36 -1.36
C ILE A 183 -7.11 25.93 -0.03
N GLN A 184 -6.75 25.07 0.94
CA GLN A 184 -6.23 25.50 2.24
C GLN A 184 -4.91 26.28 2.11
N ASP A 185 -3.97 25.79 1.30
CA ASP A 185 -2.69 26.47 1.05
C ASP A 185 -2.88 27.87 0.41
N ARG A 186 -3.88 28.01 -0.47
CA ARG A 186 -4.17 29.23 -1.21
C ARG A 186 -5.22 30.13 -0.54
N TYR A 187 -5.78 29.70 0.58
CA TYR A 187 -6.81 30.44 1.31
C TYR A 187 -6.19 31.65 1.99
N LYS A 188 -6.42 32.83 1.44
CA LYS A 188 -5.96 34.11 1.99
C LYS A 188 -7.16 34.93 2.41
N TYR A 189 -7.52 34.82 3.69
CA TYR A 189 -8.54 35.63 4.33
C TYR A 189 -8.05 36.05 5.71
N ASP A 190 -8.69 37.03 6.34
CA ASP A 190 -8.24 37.63 7.61
C ASP A 190 -8.09 36.60 8.75
N LYS A 191 -8.85 35.50 8.68
CA LYS A 191 -8.82 34.40 9.65
C LYS A 191 -8.23 33.14 9.03
N SER A 192 -7.19 32.59 9.66
CA SER A 192 -6.65 31.28 9.30
C SER A 192 -7.60 30.18 9.75
N ARG A 193 -8.32 29.58 8.81
CA ARG A 193 -9.24 28.45 9.06
C ARG A 193 -8.56 27.10 8.88
N THR A 194 -9.01 26.11 9.63
CA THR A 194 -8.57 24.71 9.44
C THR A 194 -9.25 24.09 8.21
N LEU A 195 -8.66 23.02 7.65
CA LEU A 195 -9.22 22.31 6.49
C LEU A 195 -10.63 21.78 6.76
N GLU A 196 -10.84 21.30 7.99
CA GLU A 196 -12.09 20.75 8.47
C GLU A 196 -13.17 21.82 8.59
N GLU A 197 -12.82 23.06 8.96
CA GLU A 197 -13.74 24.21 8.97
C GLU A 197 -14.16 24.65 7.57
N LEU A 198 -13.21 24.69 6.61
CA LEU A 198 -13.52 25.01 5.22
C LEU A 198 -14.51 23.99 4.64
N LYS A 199 -14.27 22.69 4.91
CA LYS A 199 -15.15 21.60 4.50
C LYS A 199 -16.53 21.71 5.14
N GLU A 200 -16.57 21.86 6.46
CA GLU A 200 -17.83 21.99 7.20
C GLU A 200 -18.68 23.12 6.63
N ARG A 201 -18.08 24.30 6.39
CA ARG A 201 -18.82 25.43 5.83
C ARG A 201 -19.33 25.14 4.42
N PHE A 202 -18.49 24.59 3.55
CA PHE A 202 -18.88 24.25 2.19
C PHE A 202 -20.02 23.24 2.13
N TYR A 203 -19.94 22.15 2.90
CA TYR A 203 -20.98 21.11 2.92
C TYR A 203 -22.27 21.60 3.58
N LYS A 204 -22.20 22.39 4.65
CA LYS A 204 -23.38 23.04 5.25
C LYS A 204 -24.10 23.93 4.23
N VAL A 205 -23.36 24.79 3.52
CA VAL A 205 -23.95 25.67 2.50
C VAL A 205 -24.55 24.87 1.35
N CYS A 206 -23.84 23.85 0.86
CA CYS A 206 -24.37 22.98 -0.19
C CYS A 206 -25.65 22.27 0.26
N GLN A 207 -25.67 21.68 1.46
CA GLN A 207 -26.84 21.00 2.00
C GLN A 207 -28.06 21.93 2.04
N ARG A 208 -27.88 23.17 2.51
CA ARG A 208 -28.97 24.16 2.57
C ARG A 208 -29.44 24.61 1.19
N PHE A 209 -28.50 24.83 0.28
CA PHE A 209 -28.82 25.14 -1.11
C PHE A 209 -29.66 24.03 -1.77
N PHE A 210 -29.26 22.76 -1.59
CA PHE A 210 -30.01 21.63 -2.15
C PHE A 210 -31.36 21.43 -1.45
N LEU A 211 -31.44 21.62 -0.13
CA LEU A 211 -32.73 21.57 0.60
C LEU A 211 -33.71 22.64 0.10
N ALA A 212 -33.24 23.87 -0.11
CA ALA A 212 -34.07 24.97 -0.59
C ALA A 212 -34.53 24.76 -2.03
N LYS A 213 -33.69 24.13 -2.87
CA LYS A 213 -34.01 23.86 -4.27
C LYS A 213 -34.90 22.64 -4.44
N ASN A 214 -34.56 21.52 -3.80
CA ASN A 214 -35.23 20.22 -3.91
C ASN A 214 -35.14 19.46 -2.56
N PRO A 215 -36.20 19.44 -1.75
CA PRO A 215 -36.20 18.75 -0.46
C PRO A 215 -35.94 17.22 -0.51
N ASN A 216 -36.20 16.57 -1.65
CA ASN A 216 -36.07 15.12 -1.85
C ASN A 216 -34.84 14.72 -2.69
N ASP A 217 -33.82 15.56 -2.80
CA ASP A 217 -32.62 15.23 -3.58
C ASP A 217 -31.84 14.06 -2.91
N PRO A 218 -31.55 12.96 -3.64
CA PRO A 218 -30.78 11.82 -3.12
C PRO A 218 -29.35 12.18 -2.67
N LEU A 219 -28.83 13.37 -3.02
CA LEU A 219 -27.52 13.84 -2.59
C LEU A 219 -27.48 14.35 -1.13
N LEU A 220 -28.62 14.70 -0.52
CA LEU A 220 -28.68 15.29 0.81
C LEU A 220 -28.01 14.45 1.92
N PRO A 221 -28.21 13.12 1.99
CA PRO A 221 -27.51 12.28 2.98
C PRO A 221 -26.00 12.24 2.79
N SER A 222 -25.52 12.40 1.56
CA SER A 222 -24.08 12.38 1.22
C SER A 222 -23.35 13.68 1.55
N LEU A 223 -24.10 14.77 1.76
CA LEU A 223 -23.58 16.10 2.07
C LEU A 223 -23.43 16.34 3.59
N ASN A 224 -23.72 15.34 4.43
CA ASN A 224 -23.53 15.43 5.87
C ASN A 224 -22.03 15.27 6.22
N PHE A 225 -21.40 16.37 6.65
CA PHE A 225 -20.01 16.38 7.08
C PHE A 225 -19.89 16.69 8.58
N PRO A 226 -19.67 15.66 9.44
CA PRO A 226 -19.43 15.87 10.86
C PRO A 226 -17.96 16.27 11.13
N LYS A 227 -17.74 17.55 11.47
CA LYS A 227 -16.39 18.10 11.77
C LYS A 227 -15.68 17.36 12.90
N GLU A 228 -16.37 17.11 14.01
CA GLU A 228 -15.78 16.51 15.21
C GLU A 228 -15.24 15.10 14.95
N LYS A 229 -16.03 14.26 14.27
CA LYS A 229 -15.65 12.90 13.90
C LYS A 229 -14.43 12.87 12.99
N GLU A 230 -14.31 13.81 12.06
CA GLU A 230 -13.14 13.89 11.17
C GLU A 230 -11.88 14.32 11.94
N ILE A 231 -12.01 15.22 12.93
CA ILE A 231 -10.90 15.62 13.81
C ILE A 231 -10.44 14.45 14.67
N GLU A 232 -11.38 13.73 15.29
CA GLU A 232 -11.08 12.53 16.09
C GLU A 232 -10.40 11.46 15.24
N ARG A 233 -10.92 11.22 14.04
CA ARG A 233 -10.36 10.29 13.07
C ARG A 233 -8.93 10.68 12.68
N LYS A 234 -8.67 11.97 12.42
CA LYS A 234 -7.33 12.47 12.09
C LYS A 234 -6.37 12.31 13.27
N LYS A 235 -6.81 12.60 14.49
CA LYS A 235 -6.03 12.34 15.72
C LYS A 235 -5.74 10.85 15.90
N TYR A 236 -6.72 9.98 15.63
CA TYR A 236 -6.55 8.53 15.69
C TYR A 236 -5.55 8.03 14.65
N LEU A 237 -5.63 8.50 13.41
CA LEU A 237 -4.66 8.18 12.36
C LEU A 237 -3.27 8.69 12.71
N GLN A 238 -3.15 9.90 13.25
CA GLN A 238 -1.87 10.42 13.71
C GLN A 238 -1.28 9.54 14.81
N ARG A 239 -2.10 9.11 15.78
CA ARG A 239 -1.69 8.17 16.83
C ARG A 239 -1.23 6.83 16.24
N LEU A 240 -1.94 6.29 15.26
CA LEU A 240 -1.58 5.06 14.56
C LEU A 240 -0.26 5.18 13.79
N LEU A 241 -0.02 6.32 13.15
CA LEU A 241 1.19 6.58 12.39
C LEU A 241 2.40 6.80 13.32
N SER A 242 2.19 7.34 14.52
CA SER A 242 3.25 7.52 15.52
C SER A 242 3.62 6.25 16.29
N ARG A 243 2.87 5.13 16.15
CA ARG A 243 3.18 3.88 16.87
C ARG A 243 4.50 3.28 16.39
N SER A 244 5.29 2.78 17.34
CA SER A 244 6.52 2.05 17.01
C SER A 244 6.20 0.62 16.57
N ALA A 245 7.08 0.01 15.77
CA ALA A 245 6.92 -1.39 15.36
C ALA A 245 6.96 -2.38 16.55
N ALA A 246 7.64 -2.00 17.65
CA ALA A 246 7.68 -2.80 18.87
C ALA A 246 6.33 -2.77 19.61
N GLU A 247 5.72 -1.59 19.74
CA GLU A 247 4.39 -1.44 20.33
C GLU A 247 3.32 -2.24 19.56
N ILE A 248 3.39 -2.25 18.22
CA ILE A 248 2.46 -3.03 17.39
C ILE A 248 2.60 -4.53 17.66
N ALA A 249 3.84 -5.05 17.74
CA ALA A 249 4.07 -6.46 18.01
C ALA A 249 3.62 -6.88 19.42
N GLU A 250 3.77 -6.00 20.40
CA GLU A 250 3.27 -6.20 21.76
C GLU A 250 1.74 -6.20 21.81
N GLU A 251 1.08 -5.20 21.18
CA GLU A 251 -0.39 -5.15 21.08
C GLU A 251 -0.95 -6.41 20.39
N GLU A 252 -0.34 -6.85 19.29
CA GLU A 252 -0.74 -8.08 18.60
C GLU A 252 -0.54 -9.32 19.47
N ALA A 253 0.56 -9.41 20.23
CA ALA A 253 0.79 -10.50 21.18
C ALA A 253 -0.27 -10.52 22.28
N LEU A 254 -0.64 -9.36 22.83
CA LEU A 254 -1.70 -9.23 23.84
C LEU A 254 -3.08 -9.59 23.28
N ILE A 255 -3.37 -9.25 22.02
CA ILE A 255 -4.62 -9.66 21.36
C ILE A 255 -4.67 -11.19 21.19
N VAL A 256 -3.56 -11.82 20.81
CA VAL A 256 -3.47 -13.27 20.70
C VAL A 256 -3.64 -13.94 22.06
N GLU A 257 -3.01 -13.39 23.09
CA GLU A 257 -3.12 -13.88 24.46
C GLU A 257 -4.55 -13.74 25.01
N SER A 258 -5.19 -12.58 24.82
CA SER A 258 -6.58 -12.37 25.25
C SER A 258 -7.56 -13.32 24.54
N ARG A 259 -7.40 -13.54 23.22
CA ARG A 259 -8.18 -14.54 22.49
C ARG A 259 -7.95 -15.96 23.01
N LYS A 260 -6.70 -16.29 23.37
CA LYS A 260 -6.37 -17.58 23.96
C LYS A 260 -7.07 -17.75 25.31
N PHE A 261 -7.10 -16.72 26.15
CA PHE A 261 -7.85 -16.73 27.41
C PHE A 261 -9.36 -16.84 27.17
N GLU A 262 -9.92 -16.15 26.19
CA GLU A 262 -11.34 -16.26 25.84
C GLU A 262 -11.72 -17.68 25.39
N MET A 263 -10.90 -18.29 24.53
CA MET A 263 -11.08 -19.67 24.08
C MET A 263 -10.93 -20.67 25.25
N ALA A 264 -9.96 -20.45 26.13
CA ALA A 264 -9.78 -21.26 27.33
C ALA A 264 -10.99 -21.15 28.27
N ALA A 265 -11.47 -19.93 28.53
CA ALA A 265 -12.65 -19.69 29.36
C ALA A 265 -13.89 -20.40 28.79
N LYS A 266 -14.14 -20.25 27.48
CA LYS A 266 -15.23 -20.97 26.78
C LYS A 266 -15.09 -22.49 26.89
N LYS A 267 -13.87 -23.02 26.76
CA LYS A 267 -13.61 -24.45 26.94
C LYS A 267 -13.91 -24.91 28.37
N THR A 268 -13.44 -24.18 29.39
CA THR A 268 -13.73 -24.53 30.80
C THR A 268 -15.22 -24.43 31.13
N LEU A 269 -15.94 -23.50 30.53
CA LEU A 269 -17.39 -23.38 30.66
C LEU A 269 -18.09 -24.60 30.05
N ASN A 270 -17.72 -24.98 28.82
CA ASN A 270 -18.27 -26.17 28.17
C ASN A 270 -17.94 -27.47 28.93
N GLU A 271 -16.74 -27.58 29.50
CA GLU A 271 -16.35 -28.70 30.35
C GLU A 271 -17.19 -28.73 31.63
N ARG A 272 -17.39 -27.56 32.27
CA ARG A 272 -18.27 -27.43 33.44
C ARG A 272 -19.70 -27.80 33.11
N GLU A 273 -20.26 -27.32 31.99
CA GLU A 273 -21.61 -27.67 31.53
C GLU A 273 -21.71 -29.19 31.27
N SER A 274 -20.71 -29.78 30.62
CA SER A 274 -20.66 -31.22 30.40
C SER A 274 -20.57 -32.02 31.70
N LEU A 275 -19.86 -31.52 32.72
CA LEU A 275 -19.78 -32.15 34.04
C LEU A 275 -21.08 -31.99 34.80
N LEU A 276 -21.71 -30.81 34.75
CA LEU A 276 -23.03 -30.58 35.35
C LEU A 276 -24.08 -31.47 34.69
N ARG A 277 -24.09 -31.59 33.37
CA ARG A 277 -24.98 -32.51 32.65
C ARG A 277 -24.73 -33.98 33.00
N LEU A 278 -23.49 -34.34 33.36
CA LEU A 278 -23.16 -35.68 33.83
C LEU A 278 -23.59 -35.88 35.29
N LEU A 279 -23.47 -34.86 36.13
CA LEU A 279 -23.87 -34.90 37.54
C LEU A 279 -25.40 -34.89 37.68
N ASP A 280 -26.06 -34.17 36.77
CA ASP A 280 -27.52 -34.06 36.60
C ASP A 280 -28.06 -35.17 35.69
N SER A 281 -27.24 -36.19 35.38
CA SER A 281 -27.74 -37.40 34.75
C SER A 281 -28.80 -37.99 35.68
N PRO A 282 -29.99 -38.36 35.17
CA PRO A 282 -31.09 -38.78 36.02
C PRO A 282 -30.63 -39.95 36.90
N ASN A 283 -30.74 -39.78 38.22
CA ASN A 283 -30.66 -40.91 39.15
C ASN A 283 -31.68 -41.93 38.65
N SER A 284 -31.21 -43.14 38.33
CA SER A 284 -32.09 -44.19 37.81
C SER A 284 -33.03 -44.65 38.91
N ASP A 285 -34.23 -44.05 38.99
CA ASP A 285 -35.34 -44.51 39.83
C ASP A 285 -35.95 -45.84 39.34
N GLN A 286 -35.38 -46.46 38.30
CA GLN A 286 -35.81 -47.77 37.84
C GLN A 286 -35.30 -48.86 38.79
N SER A 287 -36.23 -49.67 39.30
CA SER A 287 -35.89 -50.75 40.23
C SER A 287 -34.97 -51.78 39.56
N VAL A 288 -33.92 -52.17 40.29
CA VAL A 288 -32.90 -53.15 39.87
C VAL A 288 -33.51 -54.46 39.35
N SER A 289 -34.75 -54.75 39.72
CA SER A 289 -35.54 -55.90 39.30
C SER A 289 -35.65 -56.07 37.77
N GLN A 290 -35.64 -54.98 36.99
CA GLN A 290 -35.74 -55.07 35.52
C GLN A 290 -34.48 -55.60 34.84
N TYR A 291 -33.34 -55.61 35.55
CA TYR A 291 -32.06 -56.12 35.05
C TYR A 291 -31.71 -57.52 35.57
N LEU A 292 -32.55 -58.11 36.43
CA LEU A 292 -32.34 -59.47 36.93
C LEU A 292 -32.77 -60.56 35.93
N THR A 293 -33.55 -60.20 34.91
CA THR A 293 -33.85 -61.09 33.78
C THR A 293 -32.76 -61.06 32.72
N SER A 294 -32.49 -62.20 32.08
CA SER A 294 -31.46 -62.36 31.04
C SER A 294 -31.63 -61.41 29.84
N GLN A 295 -32.89 -61.05 29.51
CA GLN A 295 -33.19 -60.04 28.50
C GLN A 295 -32.81 -58.63 28.96
N GLY A 296 -33.07 -58.28 30.24
CA GLY A 296 -32.69 -56.99 30.82
C GLY A 296 -31.17 -56.81 30.89
N MET A 297 -30.44 -57.86 31.30
CA MET A 297 -28.96 -57.85 31.25
C MET A 297 -28.40 -57.66 29.85
N SER A 298 -29.00 -58.30 28.83
CA SER A 298 -28.53 -58.18 27.44
C SER A 298 -28.69 -56.77 26.90
N GLN A 299 -29.78 -56.08 27.28
CA GLN A 299 -30.02 -54.68 26.92
C GLN A 299 -29.07 -53.72 27.66
N LEU A 300 -28.81 -53.97 28.95
CA LEU A 300 -27.84 -53.20 29.73
C LEU A 300 -26.41 -53.35 29.18
N TYR A 301 -26.04 -54.58 28.79
CA TYR A 301 -24.74 -54.87 28.17
C TYR A 301 -24.60 -54.11 26.84
N GLY A 302 -25.62 -54.12 25.99
CA GLY A 302 -25.63 -53.33 24.75
C GLY A 302 -25.47 -51.82 24.99
N SER A 303 -26.14 -51.29 26.02
CA SER A 303 -26.04 -49.88 26.40
C SER A 303 -24.64 -49.50 26.90
N LEU A 304 -24.03 -50.30 27.79
CA LEU A 304 -22.69 -50.05 28.33
C LEU A 304 -21.58 -50.10 27.26
N PHE A 305 -21.71 -50.96 26.26
CA PHE A 305 -20.78 -50.99 25.13
C PHE A 305 -20.88 -49.74 24.26
N SER A 306 -22.08 -49.16 24.13
CA SER A 306 -22.27 -47.91 23.40
C SER A 306 -21.67 -46.71 24.15
N ASP A 307 -21.73 -46.70 25.49
CA ASP A 307 -21.28 -45.57 26.31
C ASP A 307 -19.74 -45.48 26.43
N LYS A 308 -19.05 -46.63 26.39
CA LYS A 308 -17.59 -46.70 26.34
C LYS A 308 -17.00 -46.03 25.09
N SER A 309 -17.78 -45.93 24.01
CA SER A 309 -17.37 -45.25 22.76
C SER A 309 -17.45 -43.72 22.83
N ARG A 310 -18.15 -43.15 23.81
CA ARG A 310 -18.41 -41.70 23.92
C ARG A 310 -17.43 -40.94 24.82
N LYS A 311 -16.75 -41.58 25.77
CA LYS A 311 -15.76 -40.93 26.66
C LYS A 311 -14.39 -41.61 26.62
N ARG A 312 -13.57 -41.21 25.64
CA ARG A 312 -12.10 -41.04 25.71
C ARG A 312 -11.52 -40.84 24.31
N LYS A 313 -11.46 -39.59 23.85
CA LYS A 313 -10.37 -39.16 22.98
C LYS A 313 -9.46 -38.28 23.82
N HIS A 314 -8.46 -38.89 24.44
CA HIS A 314 -7.34 -38.17 25.04
C HIS A 314 -6.43 -37.76 23.88
N GLU A 315 -6.46 -36.50 23.46
CA GLU A 315 -5.45 -35.95 22.56
C GLU A 315 -4.10 -35.90 23.30
N SER A 316 -3.18 -36.78 22.94
CA SER A 316 -1.76 -36.61 23.24
C SER A 316 -1.06 -36.10 21.98
N ASN A 317 -1.18 -34.81 21.69
CA ASN A 317 -0.28 -34.13 20.76
C ASN A 317 0.66 -33.27 21.59
N VAL A 318 1.87 -33.79 21.86
CA VAL A 318 3.00 -32.97 22.30
C VAL A 318 3.58 -32.31 21.05
N PRO A 319 3.59 -30.97 20.94
CA PRO A 319 4.16 -30.29 19.77
C PRO A 319 5.67 -30.55 19.64
N GLU A 320 6.09 -31.08 18.50
CA GLU A 320 7.50 -31.27 18.16
C GLU A 320 8.21 -29.91 18.08
N ASN A 321 9.35 -29.79 18.76
CA ASN A 321 10.00 -28.51 19.06
C ASN A 321 10.64 -27.90 17.78
N PRO A 322 10.21 -26.71 17.31
CA PRO A 322 10.63 -26.11 16.03
C PRO A 322 12.15 -25.87 15.88
N TRP A 323 12.87 -25.76 17.00
CA TRP A 323 14.30 -25.46 17.05
C TRP A 323 15.17 -26.58 16.47
N MET A 324 14.76 -27.85 16.63
CA MET A 324 15.54 -29.02 16.19
C MET A 324 15.60 -29.12 14.66
N ARG A 325 14.52 -28.69 13.98
CA ARG A 325 14.42 -28.67 12.51
C ARG A 325 15.28 -27.57 11.89
N GLN A 326 15.38 -26.43 12.56
CA GLN A 326 16.20 -25.31 12.11
C GLN A 326 17.69 -25.60 12.25
N GLN A 327 18.10 -26.31 13.31
CA GLN A 327 19.50 -26.70 13.52
C GLN A 327 20.01 -27.69 12.45
N GLN A 328 19.18 -28.63 12.00
CA GLN A 328 19.53 -29.55 10.90
C GLN A 328 19.72 -28.83 9.56
N LEU A 329 18.91 -27.81 9.27
CA LEU A 329 19.03 -27.02 8.03
C LEU A 329 20.33 -26.21 7.99
N PHE A 330 20.75 -25.63 9.12
CA PHE A 330 22.02 -24.91 9.21
C PHE A 330 23.24 -25.82 9.07
N ALA A 331 23.20 -27.04 9.62
CA ALA A 331 24.27 -28.01 9.48
C ALA A 331 24.49 -28.40 8.00
N LEU A 332 23.40 -28.62 7.25
CA LEU A 332 23.45 -28.96 5.83
C LEU A 332 24.02 -27.80 4.96
N GLN A 333 23.65 -26.56 5.27
CA GLN A 333 24.14 -25.37 4.56
C GLN A 333 25.65 -25.14 4.77
N ARG A 334 26.17 -25.43 5.98
CA ARG A 334 27.59 -25.28 6.31
C ARG A 334 28.47 -26.25 5.53
N GLN A 335 28.01 -27.48 5.35
CA GLN A 335 28.73 -28.52 4.59
C GLN A 335 28.87 -28.14 3.10
N GLN A 336 27.85 -27.51 2.52
CA GLN A 336 27.86 -27.07 1.13
C GLN A 336 28.82 -25.90 0.87
N LEU A 337 28.99 -24.98 1.84
CA LEU A 337 29.94 -23.88 1.77
C LEU A 337 31.40 -24.36 1.85
N GLN A 338 31.67 -25.42 2.61
CA GLN A 338 33.02 -25.95 2.79
C GLN A 338 33.54 -26.62 1.51
N GLN A 339 32.70 -27.41 0.81
CA GLN A 339 33.04 -28.01 -0.49
C GLN A 339 33.33 -26.97 -1.59
N MET A 340 32.70 -25.78 -1.50
CA MET A 340 32.95 -24.67 -2.43
C MET A 340 34.26 -23.93 -2.14
N HIS A 341 34.77 -24.00 -0.91
CA HIS A 341 36.07 -23.43 -0.54
C HIS A 341 37.23 -24.34 -0.93
N ASP A 342 37.10 -25.65 -0.75
CA ASP A 342 38.14 -26.61 -1.15
C ASP A 342 38.36 -26.61 -2.67
N ARG A 343 37.27 -26.53 -3.46
CA ARG A 343 37.34 -26.43 -4.92
C ARG A 343 37.98 -25.13 -5.45
N LYS A 344 38.16 -24.12 -4.58
CA LYS A 344 38.76 -22.83 -4.92
C LYS A 344 40.26 -22.76 -4.56
N GLN A 345 40.74 -23.64 -3.68
CA GLN A 345 42.15 -23.69 -3.29
C GLN A 345 43.02 -24.47 -4.29
N GLU A 346 42.47 -25.42 -5.04
CA GLU A 346 43.23 -26.22 -6.02
C GLU A 346 43.69 -25.45 -7.28
N THR A 347 43.26 -24.19 -7.49
CA THR A 347 43.62 -23.41 -8.70
C THR A 347 44.74 -22.37 -8.50
N GLN A 348 45.44 -22.39 -7.37
CA GLN A 348 46.47 -21.42 -7.02
C GLN A 348 47.88 -22.00 -6.82
N GLU A 349 48.31 -22.98 -7.62
CA GLU A 349 49.74 -23.29 -7.74
C GLU A 349 50.16 -23.45 -9.19
N THR A 350 50.70 -22.37 -9.77
CA THR A 350 51.86 -22.32 -10.69
C THR A 350 51.91 -20.93 -11.35
N GLY A 351 52.92 -20.13 -10.97
CA GLY A 351 53.15 -18.80 -11.51
C GLY A 351 54.06 -18.81 -12.73
N GLN A 352 53.60 -18.21 -13.84
CA GLN A 352 54.45 -17.52 -14.81
C GLN A 352 53.72 -16.28 -15.36
N LEU A 353 54.45 -15.17 -15.46
CA LEU A 353 54.02 -13.88 -16.01
C LEU A 353 53.74 -14.00 -17.52
N LYS A 354 52.53 -14.43 -17.87
CA LYS A 354 51.86 -14.13 -19.13
C LYS A 354 50.53 -13.47 -18.77
N LYS A 355 50.27 -12.26 -19.29
CA LYS A 355 48.99 -11.55 -19.10
C LYS A 355 47.87 -12.54 -19.40
N THR A 356 47.04 -12.82 -18.42
CA THR A 356 45.97 -13.82 -18.51
C THR A 356 45.04 -13.44 -19.67
N LYS A 357 44.44 -14.44 -20.34
CA LYS A 357 43.43 -14.24 -21.40
C LYS A 357 42.36 -13.21 -20.99
N LYS A 358 42.02 -13.18 -19.70
CA LYS A 358 41.13 -12.20 -19.06
C LYS A 358 41.66 -10.75 -19.13
N GLN A 359 42.92 -10.49 -18.81
CA GLN A 359 43.51 -9.15 -18.90
C GLN A 359 43.63 -8.65 -20.34
N LYS A 360 43.95 -9.54 -21.30
CA LYS A 360 44.00 -9.19 -22.73
C LYS A 360 42.60 -8.85 -23.26
N GLN A 361 41.58 -9.61 -22.82
CA GLN A 361 40.17 -9.35 -23.14
C GLN A 361 39.68 -8.03 -22.52
N GLU A 362 40.02 -7.75 -21.25
CA GLU A 362 39.69 -6.48 -20.59
C GLU A 362 40.31 -5.28 -21.34
N MET A 363 41.59 -5.38 -21.74
CA MET A 363 42.25 -4.33 -22.52
C MET A 363 41.60 -4.12 -23.90
N GLN A 364 41.22 -5.20 -24.60
CA GLN A 364 40.52 -5.11 -25.88
C GLN A 364 39.11 -4.51 -25.73
N THR A 365 38.40 -4.83 -24.64
CA THR A 365 37.10 -4.20 -24.33
C THR A 365 37.25 -2.72 -23.99
N ALA A 366 38.33 -2.31 -23.32
CA ALA A 366 38.59 -0.90 -23.03
C ALA A 366 38.89 -0.10 -24.31
N ILE A 367 39.62 -0.67 -25.26
CA ILE A 367 39.88 -0.05 -26.57
C ILE A 367 38.57 0.11 -27.36
N LYS A 368 37.72 -0.93 -27.37
CA LYS A 368 36.40 -0.87 -28.03
C LYS A 368 35.49 0.20 -27.40
N ARG A 369 35.48 0.34 -26.06
CA ARG A 369 34.73 1.40 -25.36
C ARG A 369 35.21 2.80 -25.76
N LYS A 370 36.53 3.01 -25.89
CA LYS A 370 37.06 4.29 -26.35
C LYS A 370 36.60 4.62 -27.77
N ALA A 371 36.60 3.64 -28.68
CA ALA A 371 36.12 3.84 -30.06
C ALA A 371 34.61 4.15 -30.11
N GLU A 372 33.79 3.44 -29.33
CA GLU A 372 32.34 3.67 -29.23
C GLU A 372 32.01 5.06 -28.64
N SER A 373 32.79 5.52 -27.65
CA SER A 373 32.64 6.87 -27.07
C SER A 373 32.98 7.97 -28.08
N VAL A 374 34.02 7.78 -28.89
CA VAL A 374 34.40 8.74 -29.94
C VAL A 374 33.34 8.82 -31.02
N TYR A 375 32.76 7.68 -31.40
CA TYR A 375 31.63 7.64 -32.34
C TYR A 375 30.38 8.33 -31.78
N ALA A 376 30.08 8.14 -30.49
CA ALA A 376 28.96 8.83 -29.83
C ALA A 376 29.15 10.35 -29.77
N GLU A 377 30.37 10.84 -29.51
CA GLU A 377 30.70 12.27 -29.56
C GLU A 377 30.55 12.85 -30.97
N HIS A 378 30.95 12.12 -32.00
CA HIS A 378 30.77 12.53 -33.39
C HIS A 378 29.28 12.66 -33.77
N LEU A 379 28.40 11.76 -33.29
CA LEU A 379 26.96 11.86 -33.50
C LEU A 379 26.31 13.08 -32.81
N LEU A 380 26.95 13.61 -31.77
CA LEU A 380 26.46 14.75 -31.02
C LEU A 380 26.98 16.09 -31.54
N GLN A 381 27.85 16.11 -32.55
CA GLN A 381 28.55 17.31 -33.03
C GLN A 381 27.63 18.50 -33.36
N ASN A 382 26.39 18.24 -33.79
CA ASN A 382 25.43 19.28 -34.17
C ASN A 382 24.64 19.89 -33.00
N PHE A 383 24.80 19.40 -31.76
CA PHE A 383 24.10 19.92 -30.59
C PHE A 383 24.92 21.00 -29.87
N ASN A 384 24.31 22.14 -29.57
CA ASN A 384 24.94 23.19 -28.77
C ASN A 384 25.15 22.74 -27.31
N ALA A 385 26.17 23.28 -26.64
CA ALA A 385 26.51 22.89 -25.26
C ALA A 385 25.35 23.15 -24.26
N GLU A 386 24.56 24.19 -24.49
CA GLU A 386 23.39 24.52 -23.67
C GLU A 386 22.21 23.57 -23.93
N GLU A 387 21.99 23.17 -25.19
CA GLU A 387 20.98 22.18 -25.57
C GLU A 387 21.31 20.79 -25.02
N ARG A 388 22.60 20.44 -25.00
CA ARG A 388 23.08 19.20 -24.37
C ARG A 388 22.81 19.18 -22.87
N ARG A 389 22.96 20.32 -22.18
CA ARG A 389 22.65 20.43 -20.73
C ARG A 389 21.15 20.37 -20.46
N SER A 390 20.33 21.07 -21.24
CA SER A 390 18.87 21.12 -21.04
C SER A 390 18.20 19.76 -21.32
N LEU A 391 18.59 19.09 -22.41
CA LEU A 391 18.15 17.74 -22.75
C LEU A 391 18.90 16.66 -21.93
N GLY A 392 20.01 17.05 -21.30
CA GLY A 392 20.87 16.23 -20.46
C GLY A 392 21.45 15.01 -21.18
N VAL A 393 21.81 15.21 -22.45
CA VAL A 393 22.43 14.23 -23.34
C VAL A 393 23.92 14.16 -23.04
N MET A 394 24.43 12.96 -22.68
CA MET A 394 25.84 12.71 -22.44
C MET A 394 26.30 11.49 -23.22
N ALA A 395 27.51 11.56 -23.79
CA ALA A 395 28.19 10.38 -24.29
C ALA A 395 28.67 9.55 -23.10
N HIS A 396 27.96 8.46 -22.80
CA HIS A 396 28.44 7.51 -21.80
C HIS A 396 29.54 6.64 -22.42
N GLY A 397 30.73 6.63 -21.81
CA GLY A 397 31.82 5.72 -22.21
C GLY A 397 31.61 4.26 -21.81
N GLU A 398 30.47 3.94 -21.19
CA GLU A 398 30.08 2.60 -20.78
C GLU A 398 28.91 2.10 -21.64
N LYS A 399 28.95 0.81 -22.01
CA LYS A 399 27.87 0.16 -22.76
C LYS A 399 26.60 0.17 -21.91
N LEU A 400 25.70 1.10 -22.18
CA LEU A 400 24.40 1.12 -21.54
C LEU A 400 23.57 -0.08 -22.03
N PRO A 401 22.87 -0.81 -21.14
CA PRO A 401 21.85 -1.75 -21.57
C PRO A 401 20.80 -0.98 -22.39
N PRO A 402 20.24 -1.58 -23.46
CA PRO A 402 19.23 -0.91 -24.27
C PRO A 402 17.97 -0.66 -23.44
N GLY A 403 17.44 0.57 -23.48
CA GLY A 403 16.22 0.95 -22.77
C GLY A 403 16.20 2.40 -22.30
N VAL A 404 15.04 2.86 -21.85
CA VAL A 404 14.85 4.17 -21.22
C VAL A 404 15.13 4.02 -19.72
N TYR A 405 16.06 4.82 -19.20
CA TYR A 405 16.41 4.82 -17.76
C TYR A 405 16.16 6.20 -17.17
N LEU A 406 15.61 6.24 -15.96
CA LEU A 406 15.52 7.48 -15.20
C LEU A 406 16.91 7.91 -14.74
N ARG A 407 17.22 9.20 -14.81
CA ARG A 407 18.52 9.76 -14.39
C ARG A 407 18.91 9.34 -12.96
N SER A 408 17.95 9.26 -12.06
CA SER A 408 18.12 8.82 -10.66
C SER A 408 18.62 7.38 -10.51
N THR A 409 18.38 6.52 -11.50
CA THR A 409 18.80 5.10 -11.46
C THR A 409 20.26 4.90 -11.87
N LYS A 410 20.90 5.93 -12.42
CA LYS A 410 22.28 5.89 -12.92
C LYS A 410 23.31 6.49 -11.97
N ILE A 411 22.87 7.00 -10.80
CA ILE A 411 23.80 7.44 -9.75
C ILE A 411 24.64 6.24 -9.32
N SER A 412 25.97 6.41 -9.34
CA SER A 412 26.94 5.35 -9.04
C SER A 412 26.67 4.69 -7.68
N ALA A 413 26.44 3.38 -7.69
CA ALA A 413 26.28 2.59 -6.47
C ALA A 413 27.63 2.05 -5.98
N PHE A 414 27.86 2.12 -4.67
CA PHE A 414 29.07 1.58 -4.04
C PHE A 414 28.84 0.18 -3.48
N LYS A 415 29.93 -0.57 -3.23
CA LYS A 415 29.85 -1.86 -2.54
C LYS A 415 29.19 -1.69 -1.15
N PRO A 416 28.43 -2.67 -0.63
CA PRO A 416 27.65 -2.52 0.60
C PRO A 416 28.46 -2.01 1.81
N ALA A 417 29.71 -2.48 1.97
CA ALA A 417 30.60 -2.06 3.06
C ALA A 417 31.00 -0.57 3.01
N LEU A 418 31.08 0.03 1.82
CA LEU A 418 31.39 1.44 1.61
C LEU A 418 30.11 2.28 1.59
N GLN A 419 29.01 1.72 1.08
CA GLN A 419 27.71 2.39 0.98
C GLN A 419 27.20 2.87 2.34
N ASN A 420 27.30 2.05 3.39
CA ASN A 420 26.87 2.45 4.73
C ASN A 420 27.69 3.64 5.27
N LYS A 421 29.01 3.64 5.06
CA LYS A 421 29.89 4.74 5.50
C LYS A 421 29.60 6.04 4.75
N VAL A 422 29.36 5.94 3.44
CA VAL A 422 28.97 7.09 2.61
C VAL A 422 27.61 7.62 3.05
N ALA A 423 26.65 6.75 3.36
CA ALA A 423 25.34 7.16 3.86
C ALA A 423 25.43 7.88 5.21
N THR A 424 26.25 7.38 6.15
CA THR A 424 26.51 8.07 7.42
C THR A 424 27.14 9.44 7.21
N ALA A 425 28.15 9.55 6.34
CA ALA A 425 28.79 10.83 6.03
C ALA A 425 27.81 11.84 5.37
N LEU A 426 26.90 11.36 4.51
CA LEU A 426 25.85 12.20 3.93
C LEU A 426 24.83 12.65 4.98
N GLN A 427 24.46 11.78 5.92
CA GLN A 427 23.58 12.11 7.03
C GLN A 427 24.21 13.14 7.97
N GLU A 428 25.51 13.05 8.26
CA GLU A 428 26.26 14.07 9.02
C GLU A 428 26.25 15.43 8.33
N LEU A 429 26.29 15.46 6.99
CA LEU A 429 26.18 16.68 6.19
C LEU A 429 24.73 17.20 6.03
N GLY A 430 23.74 16.51 6.63
CA GLY A 430 22.32 16.84 6.47
C GLY A 430 21.77 16.60 5.06
N LEU A 431 22.46 15.79 4.25
CA LEU A 431 22.08 15.49 2.87
C LEU A 431 21.46 14.11 2.76
N SER A 432 20.41 14.00 1.94
CA SER A 432 19.79 12.72 1.63
C SER A 432 20.69 11.86 0.72
N VAL A 433 20.64 10.54 0.90
CA VAL A 433 21.41 9.55 0.09
C VAL A 433 21.05 9.64 -1.40
N ARG A 434 19.84 10.11 -1.73
CA ARG A 434 19.46 10.49 -3.09
C ARG A 434 18.97 11.92 -3.11
N PRO A 435 19.32 12.72 -4.14
CA PRO A 435 18.82 14.08 -4.27
C PRO A 435 17.30 14.10 -4.48
N ALA A 436 16.60 15.03 -3.82
CA ALA A 436 15.16 15.19 -3.92
C ALA A 436 14.70 15.52 -5.34
N MET A 437 15.51 16.29 -6.09
CA MET A 437 15.26 16.62 -7.49
C MET A 437 16.46 16.22 -8.37
N PRO A 438 16.40 15.09 -9.09
CA PRO A 438 17.47 14.60 -9.94
C PRO A 438 17.57 15.37 -11.28
N THR A 439 17.87 16.68 -11.24
CA THR A 439 18.24 17.44 -12.44
C THR A 439 19.65 17.09 -12.90
N TYR A 440 20.02 17.49 -14.13
CA TYR A 440 21.37 17.25 -14.67
C TYR A 440 22.47 17.79 -13.74
N ASP A 441 22.40 19.07 -13.38
CA ASP A 441 23.43 19.74 -12.57
C ASP A 441 23.52 19.17 -11.14
N VAL A 442 22.36 18.86 -10.54
CA VAL A 442 22.30 18.31 -9.19
C VAL A 442 22.90 16.92 -9.15
N VAL A 443 22.60 16.07 -10.14
CA VAL A 443 23.18 14.72 -10.21
C VAL A 443 24.68 14.79 -10.45
N GLN A 444 25.16 15.68 -11.32
CA GLN A 444 26.59 15.84 -11.56
C GLN A 444 27.37 16.27 -10.30
N ARG A 445 26.86 17.29 -9.58
CA ARG A 445 27.48 17.74 -8.31
C ARG A 445 27.39 16.66 -7.23
N HIS A 446 26.29 15.93 -7.18
CA HIS A 446 26.12 14.83 -6.24
C HIS A 446 27.12 13.70 -6.53
N GLU A 447 27.37 13.34 -7.79
CA GLU A 447 28.41 12.36 -8.14
C GLU A 447 29.81 12.83 -7.78
N GLU A 448 30.12 14.11 -7.97
CA GLU A 448 31.39 14.69 -7.54
C GLU A 448 31.56 14.62 -6.01
N LEU A 449 30.50 14.97 -5.28
CA LEU A 449 30.45 14.84 -3.82
C LEU A 449 30.69 13.39 -3.38
N LEU A 450 29.99 12.43 -3.98
CA LEU A 450 30.16 11.01 -3.67
C LEU A 450 31.61 10.54 -3.92
N LYS A 451 32.23 10.95 -5.03
CA LYS A 451 33.65 10.64 -5.31
C LYS A 451 34.58 11.21 -4.23
N ARG A 452 34.37 12.47 -3.82
CA ARG A 452 35.16 13.11 -2.76
C ARG A 452 34.99 12.41 -1.41
N ILE A 453 33.75 12.06 -1.03
CA ILE A 453 33.48 11.32 0.21
C ILE A 453 34.20 9.97 0.21
N VAL A 454 34.18 9.23 -0.90
CA VAL A 454 34.89 7.95 -1.01
C VAL A 454 36.39 8.11 -0.81
N ILE A 455 37.00 9.13 -1.45
CA ILE A 455 38.42 9.44 -1.25
C ILE A 455 38.71 9.73 0.23
N LEU A 456 37.89 10.57 0.88
CA LEU A 456 38.07 10.89 2.30
C LEU A 456 37.91 9.68 3.22
N VAL A 457 36.93 8.81 2.96
CA VAL A 457 36.75 7.57 3.74
C VAL A 457 37.94 6.63 3.58
N THR A 458 38.53 6.56 2.38
CA THR A 458 39.76 5.77 2.17
C THR A 458 40.97 6.39 2.89
N LEU A 459 41.12 7.71 2.86
CA LEU A 459 42.18 8.42 3.57
C LEU A 459 42.06 8.27 5.09
N LYS A 460 40.84 8.40 5.64
CA LYS A 460 40.55 8.14 7.05
C LYS A 460 40.98 6.73 7.45
N LYS A 461 40.62 5.71 6.65
CA LYS A 461 41.05 4.33 6.90
C LYS A 461 42.58 4.18 6.93
N HIS A 462 43.30 4.91 6.07
CA HIS A 462 44.76 4.89 6.07
C HIS A 462 45.34 5.60 7.31
N LEU A 463 44.77 6.73 7.73
CA LEU A 463 45.16 7.43 8.95
C LEU A 463 44.91 6.58 10.20
N ASP A 464 43.72 6.00 10.34
CA ASP A 464 43.37 5.13 11.47
C ASP A 464 44.36 3.95 11.59
N LYS A 465 44.80 3.41 10.44
CA LYS A 465 45.82 2.35 10.39
C LYS A 465 47.17 2.84 10.89
N LEU A 466 47.64 4.00 10.43
CA LEU A 466 48.91 4.58 10.85
C LEU A 466 48.90 4.98 12.33
N GLU A 467 47.78 5.49 12.84
CA GLU A 467 47.61 5.80 14.26
C GLU A 467 47.63 4.54 15.12
N ALA A 468 46.97 3.46 14.68
CA ALA A 468 47.03 2.17 15.35
C ALA A 468 48.46 1.61 15.38
N GLU A 469 49.18 1.66 14.26
CA GLU A 469 50.59 1.25 14.18
C GLU A 469 51.49 2.08 15.12
N LYS A 470 51.23 3.39 15.23
CA LYS A 470 51.94 4.30 16.15
C LYS A 470 51.62 4.04 17.63
N ALA A 471 50.38 3.67 17.94
CA ALA A 471 49.96 3.35 19.30
C ALA A 471 50.56 2.03 19.82
N ILE A 472 50.84 1.09 18.91
CA ILE A 472 51.46 -0.22 19.24
C ILE A 472 52.99 -0.10 19.42
N THR A 473 53.61 0.94 18.83
CA THR A 473 55.06 1.16 18.89
C THR A 473 55.52 2.07 20.03
N LYS A 474 54.59 2.65 20.80
CA LYS A 474 54.86 3.28 22.10
C LYS A 474 54.58 2.29 23.21
#